data_AF-A0AAV8YCH5-F1
#
_entry.id   AF-A0AAV8YCH5-F1
#
_cell.length_a   1.000
_cell.length_b   1.000
_cell.length_c   1.000
_cell.angle_alpha   90.00
_cell.angle_beta   90.00
_cell.angle_gamma   90.00
#
_symmetry.space_group_name_H-M   'P 1'
#
loop_
_entity.id
_entity.type
_entity.pdbx_description
1 polymer ?
#
loop_
_entity_poly.entity_id
_entity_poly.type
_entity_poly.pdbx_seq_one_letter_code
_entity_poly.pdbx_strand_id
1 'polypeptide(L)'
;MSRRKRATAAALIIAISRKQRRERTRKRIWIKEWIARRPALGAYTVLLDELRSEDPKQLKNFLHKISKLNTNMRDSIKARERLALTLRFLATGDSYHSLMYLFRIPVCTISKIIPECCEAVNEVLKNDYFKSWAVSELALAKT
;
A
#
# COMPACT_ATOMS: atom_id res chain seq x y z
N MET A 1 -0.27 -54.89 -24.01
CA MET A 1 -0.59 -53.46 -24.27
C MET A 1 0.65 -52.77 -24.86
N SER A 2 0.65 -52.50 -26.18
CA SER A 2 1.83 -52.07 -26.94
C SER A 2 2.44 -50.75 -26.41
N ARG A 3 3.78 -50.67 -26.29
CA ARG A 3 4.53 -49.50 -25.79
C ARG A 3 4.11 -48.18 -26.45
N ARG A 4 3.70 -48.23 -27.73
CA ARG A 4 3.18 -47.08 -28.49
C ARG A 4 1.92 -46.46 -27.89
N LYS A 5 0.99 -47.28 -27.37
CA LYS A 5 -0.28 -46.81 -26.77
C LYS A 5 -0.06 -46.05 -25.45
N ARG A 6 0.99 -46.40 -24.69
CA ARG A 6 1.35 -45.70 -23.44
C ARG A 6 2.02 -44.35 -23.71
N ALA A 7 2.89 -44.29 -24.72
CA ALA A 7 3.55 -43.05 -25.12
C ALA A 7 2.56 -41.99 -25.64
N THR A 8 1.57 -42.41 -26.45
CA THR A 8 0.51 -41.50 -26.92
C THR A 8 -0.38 -40.99 -25.80
N ALA A 9 -0.74 -41.86 -24.84
CA ALA A 9 -1.50 -41.46 -23.66
C ALA A 9 -0.73 -40.44 -22.79
N ALA A 10 0.58 -40.66 -22.57
CA ALA A 10 1.42 -39.73 -21.84
C ALA A 10 1.55 -38.37 -22.56
N ALA A 11 1.73 -38.37 -23.89
CA ALA A 11 1.80 -37.15 -24.68
C ALA A 11 0.49 -36.34 -24.61
N LEU A 12 -0.66 -37.01 -24.62
CA LEU A 12 -1.97 -36.38 -24.49
C LEU A 12 -2.15 -35.74 -23.11
N ILE A 13 -1.79 -36.45 -22.03
CA ILE A 13 -1.84 -35.92 -20.66
C ILE A 13 -0.96 -34.67 -20.51
N ILE A 14 0.24 -34.68 -21.09
CA ILE A 14 1.15 -33.53 -21.10
C ILE A 14 0.54 -32.36 -21.89
N ALA A 15 -0.08 -32.62 -23.04
CA ALA A 15 -0.74 -31.58 -23.85
C ALA A 15 -1.93 -30.95 -23.12
N ILE A 16 -2.78 -31.76 -22.47
CA ILE A 16 -3.90 -31.28 -21.65
C ILE A 16 -3.38 -30.46 -20.46
N SER A 17 -2.35 -30.94 -19.77
CA SER A 17 -1.73 -30.21 -18.63
C SER A 17 -1.13 -28.88 -19.08
N ARG A 18 -0.50 -28.83 -20.26
CA ARG A 18 0.03 -27.59 -20.86
C ARG A 18 -1.08 -26.61 -21.25
N LYS A 19 -2.20 -27.09 -21.81
CA LYS A 19 -3.37 -26.27 -22.16
C LYS A 19 -4.04 -25.68 -20.92
N GLN A 20 -4.29 -26.50 -19.91
CA GLN A 20 -4.86 -26.05 -18.63
C GLN A 20 -3.94 -25.06 -17.91
N ARG A 21 -2.61 -25.26 -17.94
CA ARG A 21 -1.64 -24.30 -17.39
C ARG A 21 -1.68 -22.97 -18.13
N ARG A 22 -1.75 -22.98 -19.48
CA ARG A 22 -1.90 -21.77 -20.29
C ARG A 22 -3.20 -21.03 -19.99
N GLU A 23 -4.32 -21.72 -19.86
CA GLU A 23 -5.62 -21.10 -19.52
C GLU A 23 -5.63 -20.52 -18.10
N ARG A 24 -5.04 -21.21 -17.12
CA ARG A 24 -4.86 -20.69 -15.76
C ARG A 24 -4.00 -19.43 -15.74
N THR A 25 -2.90 -19.40 -16.49
CA THR A 25 -2.05 -18.20 -16.60
C THR A 25 -2.77 -17.05 -17.30
N ARG A 26 -3.57 -17.31 -18.35
CA ARG A 26 -4.38 -16.28 -19.03
C ARG A 26 -5.43 -15.64 -18.11
N LYS A 27 -5.96 -16.39 -17.13
CA LYS A 27 -6.94 -15.89 -16.15
C LYS A 27 -6.32 -15.16 -14.95
N ARG A 28 -4.99 -15.18 -14.80
CA ARG A 28 -4.30 -14.47 -13.69
C ARG A 28 -4.21 -12.99 -14.02
N ILE A 29 -5.28 -12.28 -13.70
CA ILE A 29 -5.30 -10.82 -13.73
C ILE A 29 -4.39 -10.32 -12.60
N TRP A 30 -3.23 -9.75 -12.95
CA TRP A 30 -2.25 -9.23 -12.00
C TRP A 30 -2.79 -8.02 -11.23
N ILE A 31 -3.51 -7.12 -11.93
CA ILE A 31 -4.19 -5.96 -11.35
C ILE A 31 -5.60 -5.89 -11.94
N LYS A 32 -6.62 -5.77 -11.08
CA LYS A 32 -8.00 -5.58 -11.53
C LYS A 32 -8.12 -4.24 -12.28
N GLU A 33 -8.87 -4.20 -13.38
CA GLU A 33 -9.00 -3.02 -14.24
C GLU A 33 -9.42 -1.75 -13.46
N TRP A 34 -10.35 -1.89 -12.52
CA TRP A 34 -10.81 -0.76 -11.72
C TRP A 34 -9.74 -0.19 -10.76
N ILE A 35 -8.78 -1.03 -10.32
CA ILE A 35 -7.62 -0.63 -9.52
C ILE A 35 -6.56 0.03 -10.42
N ALA A 36 -6.39 -0.43 -11.66
CA ALA A 36 -5.46 0.17 -12.61
C ALA A 36 -5.80 1.65 -12.90
N ARG A 37 -7.10 2.00 -12.82
CA ARG A 37 -7.60 3.40 -12.95
C ARG A 37 -7.32 4.31 -11.74
N ARG A 38 -6.49 3.89 -10.76
CA ARG A 38 -6.08 4.69 -9.58
C ARG A 38 -5.57 6.09 -9.93
N PRO A 39 -4.72 6.31 -10.96
CA PRO A 39 -4.16 7.64 -11.23
C PRO A 39 -5.18 8.70 -11.62
N ALA A 40 -6.35 8.29 -12.13
CA ALA A 40 -7.38 9.22 -12.61
C ALA A 40 -8.58 9.36 -11.64
N LEU A 41 -8.81 8.36 -10.80
CA LEU A 41 -10.06 8.22 -10.04
C LEU A 41 -9.85 7.78 -8.59
N GLY A 42 -8.62 7.77 -8.09
CA GLY A 42 -8.32 7.49 -6.69
C GLY A 42 -8.65 8.70 -5.83
N ALA A 43 -9.19 8.49 -4.62
CA ALA A 43 -9.53 9.59 -3.72
C ALA A 43 -8.36 10.56 -3.49
N TYR A 44 -7.12 10.06 -3.44
CA TYR A 44 -5.92 10.89 -3.28
C TYR A 44 -5.74 11.99 -4.34
N THR A 45 -6.17 11.80 -5.59
CA THR A 45 -6.01 12.86 -6.61
C THR A 45 -6.96 14.03 -6.39
N VAL A 46 -8.03 13.81 -5.62
CA VAL A 46 -9.02 14.82 -5.24
C VAL A 46 -8.78 15.32 -3.81
N LEU A 47 -8.18 14.48 -2.96
CA LEU A 47 -8.16 14.61 -1.52
C LEU A 47 -6.72 14.86 -1.03
N LEU A 48 -6.34 16.14 -1.02
CA LEU A 48 -5.47 16.86 -0.06
C LEU A 48 -4.43 17.80 -0.71
N ASP A 49 -4.78 19.09 -0.76
CA ASP A 49 -3.83 20.22 -0.91
C ASP A 49 -3.66 20.99 0.42
N GLU A 50 -4.37 20.61 1.49
CA GLU A 50 -4.44 21.35 2.77
C GLU A 50 -3.17 21.16 3.62
N LEU A 51 -2.64 19.93 3.74
CA LEU A 51 -1.41 19.65 4.51
C LEU A 51 -0.16 20.35 3.94
N ARG A 52 -0.23 20.84 2.71
CA ARG A 52 0.85 21.59 2.04
C ARG A 52 0.96 23.02 2.56
N SER A 53 -0.16 23.61 3.01
CA SER A 53 -0.24 25.01 3.41
C SER A 53 0.16 25.24 4.86
N GLU A 54 -0.04 24.26 5.74
CA GLU A 54 0.21 24.42 7.18
C GLU A 54 1.70 24.24 7.54
N ASP A 55 2.33 23.11 7.17
CA ASP A 55 3.72 22.82 7.55
C ASP A 55 4.52 22.06 6.49
N PRO A 56 5.05 22.75 5.46
CA PRO A 56 5.74 22.11 4.33
C PRO A 56 7.05 21.40 4.72
N LYS A 57 7.70 21.81 5.82
CA LYS A 57 8.95 21.21 6.30
C LYS A 57 8.74 19.82 6.88
N GLN A 58 7.79 19.68 7.79
CA GLN A 58 7.46 18.38 8.40
C GLN A 58 6.88 17.44 7.36
N LEU A 59 6.00 17.94 6.48
CA LEU A 59 5.49 17.18 5.34
C LEU A 59 6.64 16.59 4.51
N LYS A 60 7.66 17.37 4.15
CA LYS A 60 8.81 16.88 3.38
C LYS A 60 9.54 15.74 4.10
N ASN A 61 9.67 15.80 5.42
CA ASN A 61 10.33 14.77 6.23
C ASN A 61 9.53 13.45 6.23
N PHE A 62 8.21 13.52 6.43
CA PHE A 62 7.33 12.33 6.34
C PHE A 62 7.38 11.72 4.94
N LEU A 63 7.35 12.55 3.89
CA LEU A 63 7.38 12.09 2.51
C LEU A 63 8.68 11.37 2.14
N HIS A 64 9.81 11.81 2.68
CA HIS A 64 11.08 11.16 2.40
C HIS A 64 11.12 9.72 2.97
N LYS A 65 10.67 9.53 4.21
CA LYS A 65 10.66 8.22 4.89
C LYS A 65 9.68 7.21 4.27
N ILE A 66 8.58 7.69 3.68
CA ILE A 66 7.48 6.85 3.18
C ILE A 66 7.61 6.57 1.67
N SER A 67 8.51 7.25 0.97
CA SER A 67 8.69 7.11 -0.48
C SER A 67 9.27 5.73 -0.85
N LYS A 68 8.67 5.09 -1.86
CA LYS A 68 9.19 3.85 -2.47
C LYS A 68 9.51 4.10 -3.95
N LEU A 69 10.57 3.46 -4.44
CA LEU A 69 11.00 3.53 -5.84
C LEU A 69 9.97 2.86 -6.76
N ASN A 70 9.84 3.40 -7.98
CA ASN A 70 9.05 2.76 -9.02
C ASN A 70 9.70 1.45 -9.45
N THR A 71 8.87 0.44 -9.73
CA THR A 71 9.34 -0.84 -10.26
C THR A 71 8.93 -0.97 -11.71
N ASN A 72 9.69 -1.72 -12.50
CA ASN A 72 9.41 -1.94 -13.93
C ASN A 72 8.03 -2.58 -14.20
N MET A 73 7.37 -3.14 -13.17
CA MET A 73 6.07 -3.81 -13.27
C MET A 73 4.89 -2.98 -12.74
N ARG A 74 5.14 -1.95 -11.91
CA ARG A 74 4.09 -1.08 -11.35
C ARG A 74 4.69 0.20 -10.78
N ASP A 75 4.02 1.32 -11.04
CA ASP A 75 4.29 2.59 -10.38
C ASP A 75 4.04 2.48 -8.87
N SER A 76 5.03 2.97 -8.13
CA SER A 76 4.96 3.07 -6.68
C SER A 76 3.79 3.96 -6.26
N ILE A 77 3.18 3.63 -5.13
CA ILE A 77 2.18 4.50 -4.51
C ILE A 77 2.93 5.71 -3.97
N LYS A 78 2.53 6.91 -4.40
CA LYS A 78 3.25 8.14 -4.05
C LYS A 78 3.30 8.29 -2.52
N ALA A 79 4.39 8.82 -1.97
CA ALA A 79 4.54 8.99 -0.52
C ALA A 79 3.39 9.79 0.10
N ARG A 80 2.91 10.81 -0.61
CA ARG A 80 1.75 11.62 -0.20
C ARG A 80 0.45 10.81 -0.14
N GLU A 81 0.22 9.93 -1.10
CA GLU A 81 -0.95 9.05 -1.16
C GLU A 81 -0.95 8.04 -0.01
N ARG A 82 0.23 7.54 0.35
CA ARG A 82 0.43 6.65 1.49
C ARG A 82 0.12 7.37 2.81
N LEU A 83 0.61 8.60 2.97
CA LEU A 83 0.35 9.41 4.15
C LEU A 83 -1.15 9.76 4.28
N ALA A 84 -1.78 10.23 3.20
CA ALA A 84 -3.21 10.54 3.16
C ALA A 84 -4.08 9.33 3.54
N LEU A 85 -3.74 8.16 3.01
CA LEU A 85 -4.42 6.91 3.35
C LEU A 85 -4.31 6.59 4.85
N THR A 86 -3.12 6.74 5.43
CA THR A 86 -2.90 6.48 6.85
C THR A 86 -3.60 7.50 7.74
N LEU A 87 -3.56 8.79 7.40
CA LEU A 87 -4.28 9.83 8.15
C LEU A 87 -5.79 9.60 8.11
N ARG A 88 -6.35 9.24 6.95
CA ARG A 88 -7.76 8.88 6.83
C ARG A 88 -8.12 7.69 7.73
N PHE A 89 -7.27 6.66 7.75
CA PHE A 89 -7.44 5.50 8.63
C PHE A 89 -7.42 5.90 10.10
N LEU A 90 -6.44 6.72 10.53
CA LEU A 90 -6.32 7.18 11.92
C LEU A 90 -7.49 8.07 12.35
N ALA A 91 -7.97 8.94 11.47
CA ALA A 91 -9.07 9.87 11.77
C ALA A 91 -10.44 9.19 11.82
N THR A 92 -10.69 8.17 10.98
CA THR A 92 -12.03 7.56 10.82
C THR A 92 -12.12 6.16 11.44
N GLY A 93 -11.01 5.44 11.58
CA GLY A 93 -11.01 4.03 12.00
C GLY A 93 -11.62 3.08 10.96
N ASP A 94 -11.70 3.51 9.69
CA ASP A 94 -12.32 2.75 8.60
C ASP A 94 -11.66 1.37 8.38
N SER A 95 -12.45 0.38 7.97
CA SER A 95 -11.90 -0.93 7.61
C SER A 95 -10.99 -0.85 6.37
N TYR A 96 -10.00 -1.74 6.26
CA TYR A 96 -9.11 -1.78 5.10
C TYR A 96 -9.86 -2.03 3.77
N HIS A 97 -11.01 -2.72 3.82
CA HIS A 97 -11.86 -2.93 2.64
C HIS A 97 -12.53 -1.62 2.19
N SER A 98 -13.00 -0.78 3.12
CA SER A 98 -13.53 0.54 2.81
C SER A 98 -12.47 1.41 2.12
N LEU A 99 -11.27 1.47 2.71
CA LEU A 99 -10.12 2.19 2.15
C LEU A 99 -9.69 1.66 0.78
N MET A 100 -9.81 0.35 0.54
CA MET A 100 -9.50 -0.25 -0.76
C MET A 100 -10.38 0.32 -1.86
N TYR A 101 -11.68 0.51 -1.63
CA TYR A 101 -12.57 1.07 -2.63
C TYR A 101 -12.31 2.56 -2.85
N LEU A 102 -12.05 3.29 -1.78
CA LEU A 102 -11.84 4.73 -1.80
C LEU A 102 -10.52 5.14 -2.47
N PHE A 103 -9.40 4.53 -2.05
CA PHE A 103 -8.08 4.83 -2.61
C PHE A 103 -7.70 3.94 -3.81
N ARG A 104 -8.51 2.93 -4.13
CA ARG A 104 -8.22 1.94 -5.19
C ARG A 104 -6.88 1.25 -4.99
N ILE A 105 -6.57 0.91 -3.75
CA ILE A 105 -5.35 0.19 -3.34
C ILE A 105 -5.77 -1.15 -2.73
N PRO A 106 -5.22 -2.29 -3.16
CA PRO A 106 -5.62 -3.58 -2.61
C PRO A 106 -5.28 -3.71 -1.11
N VAL A 107 -6.15 -4.39 -0.36
CA VAL A 107 -6.04 -4.55 1.11
C VAL A 107 -4.68 -5.09 1.56
N CYS A 108 -4.12 -6.05 0.83
CA CYS A 108 -2.79 -6.61 1.14
C CYS A 108 -1.66 -5.56 1.09
N THR A 109 -1.83 -4.51 0.30
CA THR A 109 -0.89 -3.39 0.23
C THR A 109 -1.18 -2.37 1.32
N ILE A 110 -2.45 -2.08 1.58
CA ILE A 110 -2.89 -1.18 2.68
C ILE A 110 -2.36 -1.68 4.03
N SER A 111 -2.49 -2.98 4.30
CA SER A 111 -2.02 -3.61 5.53
C SER A 111 -0.52 -3.47 5.77
N LYS A 112 0.28 -3.20 4.73
CA LYS A 112 1.71 -2.92 4.85
C LYS A 112 1.98 -1.41 4.95
N ILE A 113 1.22 -0.60 4.20
CA ILE A 113 1.38 0.85 4.17
C ILE A 113 1.09 1.47 5.54
N ILE A 114 -0.02 1.09 6.17
CA ILE A 114 -0.48 1.75 7.40
C ILE A 114 0.55 1.62 8.53
N PRO A 115 1.05 0.41 8.89
CA PRO A 115 2.08 0.28 9.92
C PRO A 115 3.38 1.01 9.56
N GLU A 116 3.88 0.86 8.32
CA GLU A 116 5.10 1.54 7.85
C GLU A 116 4.98 3.07 7.99
N CYS A 117 3.81 3.65 7.68
CA CYS A 117 3.60 5.09 7.80
C CYS A 117 3.41 5.53 9.26
N CYS A 118 2.71 4.75 10.08
CA CYS A 118 2.55 5.05 11.51
C CYS A 118 3.90 5.06 12.24
N GLU A 119 4.80 4.14 11.90
CA GLU A 119 6.16 4.11 12.44
C GLU A 119 6.95 5.36 12.02
N ALA A 120 6.94 5.70 10.74
CA ALA A 120 7.59 6.91 10.23
C ALA A 120 7.04 8.19 10.88
N VAL A 121 5.72 8.25 11.10
CA VAL A 121 5.07 9.38 11.77
C VAL A 121 5.53 9.47 13.23
N ASN A 122 5.51 8.34 13.93
CA ASN A 122 5.92 8.25 15.33
C ASN A 122 7.39 8.68 15.52
N GLU A 123 8.31 8.25 14.66
CA GLU A 123 9.71 8.65 14.74
C GLU A 123 9.94 10.16 14.58
N VAL A 124 9.20 10.81 13.68
CA VAL A 124 9.34 12.26 13.47
C VAL A 124 8.73 13.03 14.63
N LEU A 125 7.52 12.65 15.07
CA LEU A 125 6.82 13.33 16.17
C LEU A 125 7.45 13.07 17.54
N LYS A 126 8.09 11.92 17.75
CA LYS A 126 8.82 11.61 18.99
C LYS A 126 9.86 12.66 19.33
N ASN A 127 10.61 13.14 18.35
CA ASN A 127 11.69 14.09 18.62
C ASN A 127 11.16 15.48 19.01
N ASP A 128 10.01 15.89 18.47
CA ASP A 128 9.47 17.22 18.65
C ASP A 128 8.52 17.31 19.86
N TYR A 129 7.61 16.33 20.01
CA TYR A 129 6.54 16.40 21.01
C TYR A 129 6.85 15.56 22.26
N PHE A 130 7.50 14.40 22.10
CA PHE A 130 7.89 13.56 23.25
C PHE A 130 9.11 14.11 24.02
N LYS A 131 9.69 15.24 23.64
CA LYS A 131 10.68 15.92 24.49
C LYS A 131 10.04 16.86 25.51
N SER A 132 8.86 17.40 25.20
CA SER A 132 8.17 18.40 26.02
C SER A 132 7.48 17.83 27.26
N TRP A 133 6.88 16.62 27.16
CA TRP A 133 6.15 16.00 28.29
C TRP A 133 7.06 15.67 29.48
N ALA A 134 8.33 15.31 29.23
CA ALA A 134 9.31 15.02 30.28
C ALA A 134 9.73 16.29 31.05
N VAL A 135 9.61 17.47 30.44
CA VAL A 135 9.96 18.75 31.09
C VAL A 135 8.81 19.24 31.97
N SER A 136 7.55 19.01 31.58
CA SER A 136 6.39 19.39 32.38
C SER A 136 6.25 18.58 33.68
N GLU A 137 6.62 17.30 33.68
CA GLU A 137 6.56 16.46 34.89
C GLU A 137 7.60 16.92 35.94
N LEU A 138 8.80 17.32 35.51
CA LEU A 138 9.83 17.87 36.38
C LEU A 138 9.50 19.28 36.90
N ALA A 139 8.67 20.05 36.19
CA ALA A 139 8.20 21.36 36.62
C ALA A 139 7.05 21.27 37.64
N LEU A 140 6.15 20.30 37.49
CA LEU A 140 5.03 20.06 38.41
C LEU A 140 5.44 19.30 39.68
N ALA A 141 6.52 18.52 39.64
CA ALA A 141 7.08 17.85 40.83
C ALA A 141 7.97 18.74 41.72
N LYS A 142 8.20 20.00 41.31
CA LYS A 142 9.04 20.99 42.03
C LYS A 142 8.25 22.16 42.65
N THR A 143 6.93 22.14 42.55
CA THR A 143 6.01 23.06 43.24
C THR A 143 5.30 22.34 44.36
#